data_AF-A0AAN6VH73-F1
#
_entry.id   AF-A0AAN6VH73-F1
#
_cell.length_a   1.000
_cell.length_b   1.000
_cell.length_c   1.000
_cell.angle_alpha   90.00
_cell.angle_beta   90.00
_cell.angle_gamma   90.00
#
_symmetry.space_group_name_H-M   'P 1'
#
loop_
_entity.id
_entity.type
_entity.pdbx_description
1 polymer ?
#
loop_
_entity_poly.entity_id
_entity_poly.type
_entity_poly.pdbx_seq_one_letter_code
_entity_poly.pdbx_strand_id
1 'polypeptide(L)'
;MVLKRWEICQVIGFNSWTAVQVWLDDVVDAAFVELIDDYLAPLDVLGERSPPAGQAIKEYFVRFAEDFDRRVERRMSELENGMLSRPNKNGWDIRRHYERFIVEAVALDRLSARRWPEKNHMAAKSWAEEPVKLFANMYELTEAICHNYWKPAETEMWASDDSDVPYTDAGDLPGARLRV
;
A
#
# COMPACT_ATOMS: atom_id res chain seq x y z
N MET A 1 3.03 0.61 17.07
CA MET A 1 3.28 2.06 16.95
C MET A 1 2.87 2.44 15.55
N VAL A 2 1.96 3.38 15.38
CA VAL A 2 1.51 3.82 14.05
C VAL A 2 2.50 4.86 13.54
N LEU A 3 3.12 4.63 12.39
CA LEU A 3 4.04 5.58 11.78
C LEU A 3 3.30 6.86 11.36
N LYS A 4 3.96 8.02 11.51
CA LYS A 4 3.49 9.29 10.97
C LYS A 4 3.61 9.29 9.44
N ARG A 5 2.78 10.08 8.75
CA ARG A 5 2.73 10.12 7.26
C ARG A 5 4.11 10.28 6.61
N TRP A 6 4.98 11.14 7.17
CA TRP A 6 6.34 11.34 6.65
C TRP A 6 7.26 10.13 6.89
N GLU A 7 7.14 9.44 8.04
CA GLU A 7 7.91 8.21 8.34
C GLU A 7 7.52 7.10 7.38
N ILE A 8 6.23 7.00 7.04
CA ILE A 8 5.74 6.06 6.03
C ILE A 8 6.38 6.41 4.69
N CYS A 9 6.24 7.65 4.22
CA CYS A 9 6.79 8.12 2.95
C CYS A 9 8.28 7.75 2.80
N GLN A 10 9.08 7.93 3.86
CA GLN A 10 10.49 7.46 3.89
C GLN A 10 10.60 5.94 3.71
N VAL A 11 9.86 5.17 4.51
CA VAL A 11 9.89 3.70 4.49
C VAL A 11 9.46 3.11 3.14
N ILE A 12 8.45 3.70 2.50
CA ILE A 12 7.89 3.21 1.22
C ILE A 12 8.47 3.92 0.00
N GLY A 13 9.40 4.87 0.16
CA GLY A 13 10.04 5.57 -0.94
C GLY A 13 9.11 6.45 -1.78
N PHE A 14 8.07 7.02 -1.18
CA PHE A 14 7.30 8.11 -1.79
C PHE A 14 7.80 9.45 -1.23
N ASN A 15 7.85 10.49 -2.06
CA ASN A 15 8.39 11.79 -1.64
C ASN A 15 7.43 12.60 -0.78
N SER A 16 6.15 12.24 -0.80
CA SER A 16 5.09 12.92 -0.06
C SER A 16 3.86 12.03 0.09
N TRP A 17 3.00 12.38 1.05
CA TRP A 17 1.71 11.71 1.20
C TRP A 17 0.79 11.95 0.00
N THR A 18 0.89 13.13 -0.64
CA THR A 18 0.20 13.41 -1.90
C THR A 18 0.58 12.39 -2.98
N ALA A 19 1.84 11.99 -3.07
CA ALA A 19 2.27 10.96 -4.02
C ALA A 19 1.69 9.58 -3.69
N VAL A 20 1.49 9.27 -2.40
CA VAL A 20 0.77 8.06 -1.96
C VAL A 20 -0.70 8.12 -2.36
N GLN A 21 -1.37 9.26 -2.16
CA GLN A 21 -2.77 9.44 -2.56
C GLN A 21 -2.94 9.31 -4.07
N VAL A 22 -2.05 9.93 -4.86
CA VAL A 22 -2.04 9.74 -6.31
C VAL A 22 -1.86 8.27 -6.67
N TRP A 23 -0.96 7.53 -6.02
CA TRP A 23 -0.82 6.10 -6.25
C TRP A 23 -2.09 5.30 -5.89
N LEU A 24 -2.74 5.64 -4.77
CA LEU A 24 -4.02 5.03 -4.38
C LEU A 24 -5.10 5.25 -5.45
N ASP A 25 -5.26 6.48 -5.90
CA ASP A 25 -6.35 6.88 -6.80
C ASP A 25 -6.09 6.46 -8.26
N ASP A 26 -4.84 6.44 -8.71
CA ASP A 26 -4.50 6.17 -10.12
C ASP A 26 -4.11 4.73 -10.40
N VAL A 27 -3.55 4.02 -9.42
CA VAL A 27 -2.91 2.71 -9.64
C VAL A 27 -3.67 1.60 -8.94
N VAL A 28 -4.09 1.80 -7.70
CA VAL A 28 -4.69 0.75 -6.87
C VAL A 28 -6.12 1.04 -6.42
N ASP A 29 -6.81 1.95 -7.11
CA ASP A 29 -8.15 2.44 -6.76
C ASP A 29 -9.13 1.30 -6.45
N ALA A 30 -9.21 0.30 -7.33
CA ALA A 30 -10.08 -0.85 -7.13
C ALA A 30 -9.82 -1.60 -5.81
N ALA A 31 -8.54 -1.76 -5.42
CA ALA A 31 -8.18 -2.39 -4.16
C ALA A 31 -8.46 -1.47 -2.96
N PHE A 32 -8.23 -0.16 -3.14
CA PHE A 32 -8.43 0.84 -2.09
C PHE A 32 -9.91 1.04 -1.77
N VAL A 33 -10.77 1.14 -2.79
CA VAL A 33 -12.23 1.18 -2.64
C VAL A 33 -12.72 -0.07 -1.93
N GLU A 34 -12.24 -1.26 -2.31
CA GLU A 34 -12.60 -2.52 -1.63
C GLU A 34 -12.19 -2.49 -0.14
N LEU A 35 -11.00 -1.98 0.19
CA LEU A 35 -10.57 -1.82 1.58
C LEU A 35 -11.45 -0.83 2.37
N ILE A 36 -11.86 0.28 1.76
CA ILE A 36 -12.75 1.25 2.39
C ILE A 36 -14.12 0.60 2.65
N ASP A 37 -14.75 0.10 1.61
CA ASP A 37 -16.15 -0.36 1.66
C ASP A 37 -16.33 -1.59 2.52
N ASP A 38 -15.40 -2.54 2.47
CA ASP A 38 -15.54 -3.81 3.20
C ASP A 38 -15.01 -3.78 4.62
N TYR A 39 -14.13 -2.82 4.94
CA TYR A 39 -13.43 -2.82 6.22
C TYR A 39 -13.56 -1.50 6.97
N LEU A 40 -13.14 -0.38 6.38
CA LEU A 40 -13.06 0.89 7.11
C LEU A 40 -14.43 1.55 7.34
N ALA A 41 -15.29 1.57 6.33
CA ALA A 41 -16.63 2.14 6.44
C ALA A 41 -17.51 1.38 7.46
N PRO A 42 -17.53 0.02 7.48
CA PRO A 42 -18.22 -0.72 8.53
C PRO A 42 -17.73 -0.41 9.95
N LEU A 43 -16.42 -0.27 10.16
CA LEU A 43 -15.85 0.11 11.45
C LEU A 43 -16.24 1.54 11.86
N ASP A 44 -16.34 2.48 10.91
CA ASP A 44 -16.81 3.84 11.20
C ASP A 44 -18.25 3.87 11.71
N VAL A 45 -19.14 3.07 11.08
CA VAL A 45 -20.54 2.94 11.50
C VAL A 45 -20.65 2.39 12.93
N LEU A 46 -19.72 1.52 13.33
CA LEU A 46 -19.64 0.98 14.69
C LEU A 46 -18.93 1.91 15.68
N GLY A 47 -18.36 3.03 15.23
CA GLY A 47 -17.56 3.94 16.04
C GLY A 47 -16.17 3.41 16.40
N GLU A 48 -15.72 2.32 15.76
CA GLU A 48 -14.44 1.64 16.03
C GLU A 48 -13.31 2.25 15.17
N ARG A 49 -12.97 3.51 15.42
CA ARG A 49 -12.00 4.31 14.64
C ARG A 49 -10.52 4.04 14.96
N SER A 50 -10.20 2.82 15.37
CA SER A 50 -8.83 2.40 15.65
C SER A 50 -8.71 0.90 15.40
N PRO A 51 -8.53 0.48 14.14
CA PRO A 51 -8.37 -0.93 13.82
C PRO A 51 -7.18 -1.48 14.62
N PRO A 52 -7.31 -2.65 15.27
CA PRO A 52 -6.22 -3.23 16.02
C PRO A 52 -5.04 -3.58 15.10
N ALA A 53 -4.07 -2.69 15.07
CA ALA A 53 -2.75 -2.89 14.51
C ALA A 53 -1.91 -3.77 15.42
N GLY A 54 -1.14 -4.71 14.86
CA GLY A 54 -0.36 -5.64 15.68
C GLY A 54 0.93 -6.09 15.02
N GLN A 55 2.01 -6.03 15.80
CA GLN A 55 3.31 -6.58 15.41
C GLN A 55 3.20 -8.06 14.96
N ALA A 56 2.30 -8.83 15.55
CA ALA A 56 2.02 -10.22 15.15
C ALA A 56 1.47 -10.35 13.71
N ILE A 57 0.67 -9.39 13.25
CA ILE A 57 0.16 -9.36 11.87
C ILE A 57 1.30 -9.04 10.92
N LYS A 58 2.15 -8.06 11.26
CA LYS A 58 3.36 -7.75 10.49
C LYS A 58 4.27 -8.96 10.34
N GLU A 59 4.56 -9.64 11.45
CA GLU A 59 5.38 -10.85 11.48
C GLU A 59 4.81 -11.97 10.63
N TYR A 60 3.48 -12.09 10.54
CA TYR A 60 2.83 -13.02 9.62
C TYR A 60 3.15 -12.68 8.15
N PHE A 61 2.99 -11.43 7.73
CA PHE A 61 3.33 -11.00 6.35
C PHE A 61 4.80 -11.25 6.02
N VAL A 62 5.70 -10.91 6.94
CA VAL A 62 7.15 -11.11 6.77
C VAL A 62 7.50 -12.59 6.69
N ARG A 63 6.96 -13.42 7.60
CA ARG A 63 7.24 -14.85 7.65
C ARG A 63 6.79 -15.60 6.39
N PHE A 64 5.68 -15.17 5.79
CA PHE A 64 5.08 -15.79 4.61
C PHE A 64 5.28 -14.97 3.33
N ALA A 65 6.25 -14.05 3.31
CA ALA A 65 6.48 -13.11 2.21
C ALA A 65 6.60 -13.80 0.84
N GLU A 66 7.33 -14.91 0.76
CA GLU A 66 7.48 -15.72 -0.46
C GLU A 66 6.15 -16.33 -0.95
N ASP A 67 5.27 -16.74 -0.03
CA ASP A 67 3.94 -17.24 -0.38
C ASP A 67 3.05 -16.10 -0.90
N PHE A 68 3.17 -14.92 -0.30
CA PHE A 68 2.47 -13.73 -0.78
C PHE A 68 2.96 -13.29 -2.16
N ASP A 69 4.26 -13.33 -2.42
CA ASP A 69 4.80 -12.98 -3.73
C ASP A 69 4.27 -13.92 -4.84
N ARG A 70 4.23 -15.24 -4.56
CA ARG A 70 3.56 -16.21 -5.46
C ARG A 70 2.08 -15.91 -5.66
N ARG A 71 1.37 -15.46 -4.62
CA ARG A 71 -0.04 -15.06 -4.72
C ARG A 71 -0.21 -13.79 -5.56
N VAL A 72 0.72 -12.84 -5.46
CA VAL A 72 0.77 -11.62 -6.30
C VAL A 72 0.95 -12.02 -7.76
N GLU A 73 1.94 -12.85 -8.10
CA GLU A 73 2.18 -13.28 -9.48
C GLU A 73 0.96 -14.00 -10.08
N ARG A 74 0.34 -14.90 -9.31
CA ARG A 74 -0.91 -15.54 -9.73
C ARG A 74 -2.01 -14.49 -9.95
N ARG A 75 -2.14 -13.52 -9.05
CA ARG A 75 -3.17 -12.48 -9.16
C ARG A 75 -2.94 -11.57 -10.36
N MET A 76 -1.69 -11.24 -10.68
CA MET A 76 -1.33 -10.52 -11.89
C MET A 76 -1.79 -11.27 -13.15
N SER A 77 -1.52 -12.58 -13.22
CA SER A 77 -1.98 -13.42 -14.34
C SER A 77 -3.52 -13.44 -14.43
N GLU A 78 -4.22 -13.54 -13.30
CA GLU A 78 -5.69 -13.49 -13.28
C GLU A 78 -6.22 -12.14 -13.83
N LEU A 79 -5.63 -11.02 -13.39
CA LEU A 79 -6.00 -9.67 -13.82
C LEU A 79 -5.72 -9.45 -15.31
N GLU A 80 -4.59 -9.94 -15.84
CA GLU A 80 -4.27 -9.89 -17.28
C GLU A 80 -5.29 -10.68 -18.12
N ASN A 81 -5.83 -11.77 -17.57
CA ASN A 81 -6.88 -12.56 -18.19
C ASN A 81 -8.31 -12.03 -17.95
N GLY A 82 -8.45 -10.87 -17.30
CA GLY A 82 -9.76 -10.26 -16.99
C GLY A 82 -10.55 -11.00 -15.91
N MET A 83 -9.91 -11.83 -15.09
CA MET A 83 -10.58 -12.58 -14.03
C MET A 83 -10.82 -11.70 -12.80
N LEU A 84 -12.09 -11.50 -12.49
CA LEU A 84 -12.53 -10.84 -11.26
C LEU A 84 -12.58 -11.87 -10.11
N SER A 85 -11.85 -11.62 -9.03
CA SER A 85 -11.93 -12.41 -7.81
C SER A 85 -12.93 -11.76 -6.86
N ARG A 86 -13.97 -12.51 -6.48
CA ARG A 86 -14.91 -12.12 -5.40
C ARG A 86 -14.86 -13.18 -4.31
N PRO A 87 -13.91 -13.07 -3.36
CA PRO A 87 -13.79 -14.06 -2.32
C PRO A 87 -15.02 -14.01 -1.40
N ASN A 88 -15.34 -15.13 -0.75
CA ASN A 88 -16.33 -15.16 0.32
C ASN A 88 -15.75 -14.44 1.55
N LYS A 89 -16.39 -13.33 1.95
CA LYS A 89 -15.93 -12.42 3.02
C LYS A 89 -16.54 -12.72 4.39
N ASN A 90 -17.37 -13.77 4.50
CA ASN A 90 -18.00 -14.14 5.76
C ASN A 90 -16.93 -14.50 6.82
N GLY A 91 -16.98 -13.81 7.96
CA GLY A 91 -16.07 -14.04 9.08
C GLY A 91 -14.63 -13.62 8.82
N TRP A 92 -14.41 -12.65 7.93
CA TRP A 92 -13.08 -12.07 7.76
C TRP A 92 -12.62 -11.36 9.03
N ASP A 93 -11.33 -11.52 9.32
CA ASP A 93 -10.62 -10.77 10.33
C ASP A 93 -9.78 -9.67 9.66
N ILE A 94 -9.20 -8.79 10.46
CA ILE A 94 -8.36 -7.66 10.00
C ILE A 94 -7.25 -8.14 9.08
N ARG A 95 -6.57 -9.22 9.48
CA ARG A 95 -5.49 -9.81 8.70
C ARG A 95 -5.97 -10.18 7.29
N ARG A 96 -7.14 -10.81 7.13
CA ARG A 96 -7.68 -11.16 5.80
C ARG A 96 -7.98 -9.93 4.93
N HIS A 97 -8.52 -8.85 5.52
CA HIS A 97 -8.71 -7.60 4.77
C HIS A 97 -7.36 -7.02 4.32
N TYR A 98 -6.34 -7.07 5.18
CA TYR A 98 -4.99 -6.60 4.84
C TYR A 98 -4.36 -7.48 3.76
N GLU A 99 -4.48 -8.80 3.88
CA GLU A 99 -3.96 -9.73 2.87
C GLU A 99 -4.59 -9.48 1.51
N ARG A 100 -5.91 -9.24 1.49
CA ARG A 100 -6.64 -8.93 0.27
C ARG A 100 -6.14 -7.64 -0.37
N PHE A 101 -6.10 -6.56 0.40
CA PHE A 101 -5.63 -5.26 -0.07
C PHE A 101 -4.19 -5.34 -0.57
N ILE A 102 -3.26 -5.85 0.24
CA ILE A 102 -1.83 -5.90 -0.08
C ILE A 102 -1.57 -6.71 -1.35
N VAL A 103 -2.16 -7.90 -1.48
CA VAL A 103 -1.96 -8.73 -2.68
C VAL A 103 -2.54 -8.06 -3.93
N GLU A 104 -3.74 -7.49 -3.83
CA GLU A 104 -4.38 -6.82 -4.97
C GLU A 104 -3.61 -5.54 -5.37
N ALA A 105 -3.21 -4.72 -4.40
CA ALA A 105 -2.49 -3.47 -4.62
C ALA A 105 -1.12 -3.71 -5.27
N VAL A 106 -0.34 -4.68 -4.78
CA VAL A 106 0.96 -5.02 -5.39
C VAL A 106 0.77 -5.59 -6.80
N ALA A 107 -0.25 -6.41 -7.03
CA ALA A 107 -0.52 -6.96 -8.37
C ALA A 107 -0.92 -5.86 -9.37
N LEU A 108 -1.81 -4.94 -8.96
CA LEU A 108 -2.21 -3.79 -9.77
C LEU A 108 -1.01 -2.86 -10.05
N ASP A 109 -0.19 -2.59 -9.04
CA ASP A 109 0.99 -1.74 -9.17
C ASP A 109 2.03 -2.34 -10.14
N ARG A 110 2.36 -3.63 -10.00
CA ARG A 110 3.28 -4.32 -10.93
C ARG A 110 2.74 -4.35 -12.36
N LEU A 111 1.43 -4.57 -12.55
CA LEU A 111 0.81 -4.54 -13.87
C LEU A 111 0.79 -3.15 -14.49
N SER A 112 0.49 -2.13 -13.69
CA SER A 112 0.54 -0.75 -14.14
C SER A 112 1.95 -0.33 -14.52
N ALA A 113 2.96 -0.69 -13.71
CA ALA A 113 4.36 -0.39 -13.99
C ALA A 113 4.85 -0.99 -15.32
N ARG A 114 4.38 -2.19 -15.69
CA ARG A 114 4.67 -2.81 -17.00
C ARG A 114 4.08 -2.01 -18.17
N ARG A 115 2.91 -1.39 -17.97
CA ARG A 115 2.20 -0.66 -19.01
C ARG A 115 2.74 0.77 -19.10
N TRP A 116 2.79 1.48 -17.97
CA TRP A 116 3.01 2.93 -17.85
C TRP A 116 4.16 3.20 -16.84
N PRO A 117 5.42 2.87 -17.20
CA PRO A 117 6.56 2.93 -16.28
C PRO A 117 6.90 4.34 -15.77
N GLU A 118 6.35 5.38 -16.38
CA GLU A 118 6.54 6.78 -16.01
C GLU A 118 5.74 7.25 -14.78
N LYS A 119 4.76 6.45 -14.33
CA LYS A 119 3.98 6.75 -13.11
C LYS A 119 4.75 6.34 -11.85
N ASN A 120 4.37 6.95 -10.72
CA ASN A 120 4.93 6.59 -9.41
C ASN A 120 4.47 5.18 -9.03
N HIS A 121 5.38 4.22 -9.11
CA HIS A 121 5.14 2.82 -8.80
C HIS A 121 6.02 2.34 -7.65
N MET A 122 5.45 1.53 -6.76
CA MET A 122 6.25 0.86 -5.72
C MET A 122 7.12 -0.25 -6.33
N ALA A 123 6.63 -0.92 -7.37
CA ALA A 123 7.36 -1.95 -8.09
C ALA A 123 8.65 -1.44 -8.75
N ALA A 124 8.80 -0.12 -8.95
CA ALA A 124 10.01 0.48 -9.48
C ALA A 124 11.12 0.67 -8.42
N LYS A 125 10.81 0.47 -7.14
CA LYS A 125 11.78 0.64 -6.05
C LYS A 125 12.66 -0.60 -5.92
N SER A 126 13.95 -0.38 -5.76
CA SER A 126 14.97 -1.43 -5.61
C SER A 126 14.67 -2.40 -4.47
N TRP A 127 14.08 -1.94 -3.37
CA TRP A 127 13.70 -2.78 -2.25
C TRP A 127 12.45 -3.64 -2.51
N ALA A 128 11.65 -3.33 -3.53
CA ALA A 128 10.44 -4.07 -3.87
C ALA A 128 10.74 -5.44 -4.53
N GLU A 129 11.99 -5.66 -4.95
CA GLU A 129 12.49 -6.95 -5.44
C GLU A 129 12.67 -7.99 -4.30
N GLU A 130 12.75 -7.54 -3.05
CA GLU A 130 12.93 -8.41 -1.88
C GLU A 130 11.57 -8.62 -1.18
N PRO A 131 10.95 -9.83 -1.26
CA PRO A 131 9.59 -10.05 -0.76
C PRO A 131 9.41 -9.67 0.71
N VAL A 132 10.40 -9.98 1.56
CA VAL A 132 10.37 -9.67 3.00
C VAL A 132 10.22 -8.17 3.23
N LYS A 133 11.02 -7.35 2.54
CA LYS A 133 10.94 -5.88 2.63
C LYS A 133 9.66 -5.36 2.02
N LEU A 134 9.27 -5.88 0.86
CA LEU A 134 8.03 -5.50 0.18
C LEU A 134 6.81 -5.67 1.09
N PHE A 135 6.61 -6.85 1.67
CA PHE A 135 5.43 -7.10 2.50
C PHE A 135 5.51 -6.45 3.89
N ALA A 136 6.71 -6.22 4.44
CA ALA A 136 6.87 -5.39 5.62
C ALA A 136 6.43 -3.94 5.37
N ASN A 137 6.88 -3.34 4.27
CA ASN A 137 6.57 -1.96 3.89
C ASN A 137 5.10 -1.80 3.50
N MET A 138 4.54 -2.78 2.77
CA MET A 138 3.11 -2.82 2.45
C MET A 138 2.23 -2.92 3.68
N TYR A 139 2.63 -3.68 4.70
CA TYR A 139 1.92 -3.71 5.96
C TYR A 139 1.90 -2.33 6.63
N GLU A 140 3.06 -1.67 6.75
CA GLU A 140 3.15 -0.32 7.33
C GLU A 140 2.32 0.70 6.55
N LEU A 141 2.30 0.63 5.22
CA LEU A 141 1.46 1.45 4.38
C LEU A 141 -0.03 1.18 4.60
N THR A 142 -0.43 -0.09 4.69
CA THR A 142 -1.83 -0.47 4.90
C THR A 142 -2.34 0.01 6.26
N GLU A 143 -1.54 -0.20 7.32
CA GLU A 143 -1.80 0.34 8.66
C GLU A 143 -1.98 1.85 8.62
N ALA A 144 -1.06 2.55 7.95
CA ALA A 144 -1.13 3.98 7.79
C ALA A 144 -2.40 4.45 7.09
N ILE A 145 -2.76 3.84 5.97
CA ILE A 145 -3.96 4.16 5.21
C ILE A 145 -5.19 4.02 6.10
N CYS A 146 -5.31 2.89 6.80
CA CYS A 146 -6.42 2.63 7.71
C CYS A 146 -6.48 3.69 8.81
N HIS A 147 -5.37 3.99 9.48
CA HIS A 147 -5.33 4.99 10.54
C HIS A 147 -5.60 6.42 10.06
N ASN A 148 -5.26 6.74 8.80
CA ASN A 148 -5.47 8.07 8.24
C ASN A 148 -6.86 8.29 7.67
N TYR A 149 -7.63 7.23 7.41
CA TYR A 149 -9.00 7.32 6.87
C TYR A 149 -9.93 8.17 7.74
N TRP A 150 -9.87 8.04 9.07
CA TRP A 150 -10.73 8.81 9.99
C TRP A 150 -10.13 10.10 10.54
N LYS A 151 -8.89 10.44 10.17
CA LYS A 151 -8.25 11.68 10.63
C LYS A 151 -8.76 12.87 9.80
N PRO A 152 -9.43 13.87 10.40
CA PRO A 152 -9.84 15.06 9.67
C PRO A 152 -8.60 15.74 9.08
N ALA A 153 -8.70 16.17 7.82
CA ALA A 153 -7.67 16.96 7.16
C ALA A 153 -7.33 18.26 7.90
N GLU A 154 -8.17 18.73 8.82
CA GLU A 154 -8.00 20.02 9.51
C GLU A 154 -7.34 19.93 10.90
N THR A 155 -7.28 18.74 11.51
CA THR A 155 -6.89 18.58 12.94
C THR A 155 -5.38 18.51 13.20
N GLU A 156 -4.57 18.31 12.17
CA GLU A 156 -3.15 18.60 12.24
C GLU A 156 -2.98 19.88 11.41
N MET A 157 -2.73 21.03 12.06
CA MET A 157 -2.27 22.22 11.35
C MET A 157 -1.07 21.80 10.52
N TRP A 158 -1.30 21.68 9.22
CA TRP A 158 -0.29 21.45 8.22
C TRP A 158 0.64 22.66 8.29
N ALA A 159 1.77 22.51 8.97
CA ALA A 159 2.92 23.26 8.53
C ALA A 159 3.07 22.88 7.06
N SER A 160 3.02 23.89 6.21
CA SER A 160 3.30 23.91 4.77
C SER A 160 4.74 23.44 4.49
N ASP A 161 5.09 22.28 5.05
CA ASP A 161 6.38 21.62 5.06
C ASP A 161 6.19 20.19 4.51
N ASP A 162 5.37 20.08 3.45
CA ASP A 162 5.53 19.07 2.39
C ASP A 162 6.88 19.25 1.67
N SER A 163 7.95 19.60 2.41
CA SER A 163 9.29 19.65 1.88
C SER A 163 9.73 18.22 1.60
N ASP A 164 9.98 17.98 0.32
CA ASP A 164 10.83 16.94 -0.24
C ASP A 164 11.40 16.00 0.81
N VAL A 165 10.64 14.95 1.16
CA VAL A 165 11.19 13.87 1.98
C VAL A 165 12.39 13.33 1.19
N PRO A 166 13.58 13.21 1.79
CA PRO A 166 14.75 12.74 1.07
C PRO A 166 14.46 11.40 0.41
N TYR A 167 14.70 11.32 -0.89
CA TYR A 167 14.56 10.10 -1.67
C TYR A 167 15.28 8.94 -0.98
N THR A 168 14.55 7.88 -0.67
CA THR A 168 15.12 6.69 -0.02
C THR A 168 15.60 5.66 -1.04
N ASP A 169 15.23 5.83 -2.32
CA ASP A 169 15.80 5.12 -3.47
C ASP A 169 16.59 6.10 -4.36
N ALA A 170 17.79 5.69 -4.77
CA ALA A 170 18.62 6.45 -5.70
C ALA A 170 17.95 6.61 -7.09
N GLY A 171 17.09 5.67 -7.47
CA GLY A 171 16.32 5.70 -8.72
C GLY A 171 15.22 6.77 -8.76
N ASP A 172 14.82 7.28 -7.60
CA ASP A 172 13.77 8.30 -7.52
C ASP A 172 14.31 9.73 -7.61
N LEU A 173 15.63 9.91 -7.52
CA LEU A 173 16.26 11.23 -7.60
C LEU A 173 15.89 11.94 -8.92
N PRO A 174 15.55 13.24 -8.89
CA PRO A 174 15.29 14.02 -10.10
C PRO A 174 16.52 13.98 -11.01
N GLY A 175 16.40 13.36 -12.19
CA GLY A 175 17.50 13.18 -13.14
C GLY A 175 18.15 11.78 -13.13
N ALA A 176 17.65 10.83 -12.34
CA ALA A 176 18.14 9.45 -12.31
C ALA A 176 17.86 8.62 -13.59
N ARG A 177 17.37 9.22 -14.69
CA ARG A 177 17.10 8.48 -15.93
C ARG A 177 18.39 7.85 -16.50
N LEU A 178 18.43 6.53 -16.34
CA LEU A 178 18.79 5.50 -17.32
C LEU A 178 20.09 5.78 -18.10
N ARG A 179 21.22 5.32 -17.53
CA ARG A 179 22.34 4.92 -18.38
C ARG A 179 21.97 3.56 -19.00
N VAL A 180 21.72 3.61 -20.30
CA VAL A 180 21.60 2.48 -21.23
C VAL A 180 22.79 1.52 -21.08
#